data_AF-A0A9P8B8X5-F1
#
_entry.id   AF-A0A9P8B8X5-F1
#
_cell.length_a   1.000
_cell.length_b   1.000
_cell.length_c   1.000
_cell.angle_alpha   90.00
_cell.angle_beta   90.00
_cell.angle_gamma   90.00
#
_symmetry.space_group_name_H-M   'P 1'
#
loop_
_entity.id
_entity.type
_entity.pdbx_description
1 polymer ?
#
loop_
_entity_poly.entity_id
_entity_poly.type
_entity_poly.pdbx_seq_one_letter_code
_entity_poly.pdbx_strand_id
1 'polypeptide(L)'
;MFPEGWHPQNYLRKPDGQMIKNQSPSRTAVGGVRYFLIDFGISTLGEDQTVGLRGQEAAPELSEDVPYNPYKLDVYILGMAYQKFLVERNLGVDFVKPLITYMTPEAPEDRPSAAEAVERFKSIRSTMTEHQLSQRLWPLKREWMAARIVKDAYYRYCDRRWTKKPKKELEPFN
;
A
#
# COMPACT_ATOMS: atom_id res chain seq x y z
N MET A 1 -1.30 12.07 -7.12
CA MET A 1 -0.23 12.75 -6.35
C MET A 1 -0.25 14.24 -6.64
N PHE A 2 0.26 15.07 -5.72
CA PHE A 2 0.24 16.53 -5.85
C PHE A 2 1.67 17.07 -5.98
N PRO A 3 2.33 16.95 -7.14
CA PRO A 3 3.73 17.38 -7.31
C PRO A 3 3.90 18.89 -7.17
N GLU A 4 2.84 19.66 -7.41
CA GLU A 4 2.80 21.12 -7.24
C GLU A 4 2.31 21.54 -5.84
N GLY A 5 2.18 20.59 -4.90
CA GLY A 5 1.58 20.81 -3.60
C GLY A 5 0.04 20.79 -3.62
N TRP A 6 -0.56 20.87 -2.43
CA TRP A 6 -2.01 20.88 -2.21
C TRP A 6 -2.36 21.86 -1.08
N HIS A 7 -3.58 22.37 -1.06
CA HIS A 7 -4.04 23.28 -0.01
C HIS A 7 -4.29 22.53 1.31
N PRO A 8 -3.68 22.92 2.46
CA PRO A 8 -3.70 22.12 3.71
C PRO A 8 -5.09 21.74 4.22
N GLN A 9 -6.10 22.57 3.96
CA GLN A 9 -7.50 22.33 4.37
C GLN A 9 -8.40 21.81 3.24
N ASN A 10 -7.92 21.77 2.00
CA ASN A 10 -8.74 21.38 0.85
C ASN A 10 -7.91 20.66 -0.23
N TYR A 11 -7.95 19.33 -0.22
CA TYR A 11 -7.20 18.48 -1.15
C TYR A 11 -7.61 18.62 -2.63
N LEU A 12 -8.71 19.32 -2.93
CA LEU A 12 -9.14 19.62 -4.31
C LEU A 12 -8.56 20.94 -4.84
N ARG A 13 -7.76 21.64 -4.04
CA ARG A 13 -7.13 22.93 -4.39
C ARG A 13 -5.61 22.87 -4.32
N LYS A 14 -4.98 23.67 -5.18
CA LYS A 14 -3.54 23.96 -5.15
C LYS A 14 -3.19 24.87 -3.96
N PRO A 15 -1.90 25.03 -3.61
CA PRO A 15 -1.48 25.93 -2.53
C PRO A 15 -1.98 27.37 -2.70
N ASP A 16 -2.15 27.83 -3.95
CA ASP A 16 -2.70 29.15 -4.30
C ASP A 16 -4.24 29.26 -4.20
N GLY A 17 -4.91 28.21 -3.74
CA GLY A 17 -6.37 28.14 -3.59
C GLY A 17 -7.12 27.86 -4.90
N GLN A 18 -6.47 27.73 -6.05
CA GLN A 18 -7.17 27.38 -7.30
C GLN A 18 -7.58 25.90 -7.33
N MET A 19 -8.71 25.62 -7.99
CA MET A 19 -9.17 24.24 -8.18
C MET A 19 -8.18 23.42 -9.03
N ILE A 20 -7.97 22.18 -8.64
CA ILE A 20 -7.23 21.20 -9.43
C ILE A 20 -8.14 20.73 -10.57
N LYS A 21 -7.88 21.24 -11.78
CA LYS A 21 -8.73 20.98 -12.96
C LYS A 21 -8.49 19.62 -13.63
N ASN A 22 -7.30 19.05 -13.48
CA ASN A 22 -6.89 17.81 -14.16
C ASN A 22 -6.67 16.68 -13.17
N GLN A 23 -6.77 15.44 -13.64
CA GLN A 23 -6.43 14.28 -12.82
C GLN A 23 -4.97 14.38 -12.36
N SER A 24 -4.80 14.29 -11.04
CA SER A 24 -3.50 14.20 -10.39
C SER A 24 -2.69 13.02 -10.96
N PRO A 25 -1.37 13.17 -11.17
CA PRO A 25 -0.54 12.09 -11.68
C PRO A 25 -0.62 10.84 -10.79
N SER A 26 -0.43 9.67 -11.42
CA SER A 26 -0.21 8.43 -10.69
C SER A 26 1.07 8.52 -9.84
N ARG A 27 1.23 7.58 -8.90
CA ARG A 27 2.44 7.47 -8.09
C ARG A 27 3.67 7.16 -8.95
N THR A 28 3.50 6.36 -9.99
CA THR A 28 4.57 6.02 -10.93
C THR A 28 4.96 7.21 -11.79
N ALA A 29 3.97 7.99 -12.28
CA ALA A 29 4.22 9.13 -13.16
C ALA A 29 5.05 10.26 -12.52
N VAL A 30 4.96 10.44 -11.20
CA VAL A 30 5.81 11.42 -10.48
C VAL A 30 7.21 10.91 -10.17
N GLY A 31 7.57 9.67 -10.52
CA GLY A 31 8.86 9.07 -10.22
C GLY A 31 8.91 8.31 -8.89
N GLY A 32 7.76 7.92 -8.34
CA GLY A 32 7.65 7.21 -7.07
C GLY A 32 7.23 8.11 -5.91
N VAL A 33 6.87 7.48 -4.81
CA VAL A 33 6.47 8.15 -3.57
C VAL A 33 7.14 7.46 -2.39
N ARG A 34 7.48 8.23 -1.36
CA ARG A 34 7.99 7.69 -0.10
C ARG A 34 6.80 7.40 0.81
N TYR A 35 6.78 6.20 1.38
CA TYR A 35 5.82 5.82 2.42
C TYR A 35 6.55 5.77 3.75
N PHE A 36 5.84 6.21 4.79
CA PHE A 36 6.30 6.15 6.16
C PHE A 36 5.28 5.37 6.97
N LEU A 37 5.76 4.44 7.80
CA LEU A 37 4.95 3.91 8.89
C LEU A 37 4.85 5.00 9.95
N ILE A 38 3.66 5.19 10.48
CA ILE A 38 3.35 6.21 11.47
C ILE A 38 2.55 5.57 12.61
N ASP A 39 2.32 6.34 13.67
CA ASP A 39 1.53 5.92 14.82
C ASP A 39 2.14 4.73 15.59
N PHE A 40 3.29 4.98 16.20
CA PHE A 40 4.04 4.01 17.01
C PHE A 40 3.56 3.96 18.47
N GLY A 41 2.32 4.40 18.76
CA GLY A 41 1.80 4.52 20.13
C GLY A 41 1.63 3.18 20.87
N ILE A 42 1.72 2.06 20.15
CA ILE A 42 1.64 0.69 20.69
C ILE A 42 2.85 -0.17 20.31
N SER A 43 3.93 0.44 19.82
CA SER A 43 5.10 -0.29 19.35
C SER A 43 6.06 -0.61 20.50
N THR A 44 6.73 -1.75 20.38
CA THR A 44 7.87 -2.14 21.22
C THR A 44 9.15 -2.16 20.38
N LEU A 45 10.31 -1.98 21.00
CA LEU A 45 11.60 -1.96 20.30
C LEU A 45 12.64 -2.75 21.09
N GLY A 46 13.27 -3.73 20.41
CA GLY A 46 14.37 -4.51 20.98
C GLY A 46 13.94 -5.62 21.93
N GLU A 47 12.64 -5.89 22.03
CA GLU A 47 12.09 -6.99 22.82
C GLU A 47 11.80 -8.19 21.90
N ASP A 48 12.27 -9.38 22.29
CA ASP A 48 11.97 -10.62 21.56
C ASP A 48 10.58 -11.17 21.90
N GLN A 49 10.00 -10.72 23.01
CA GLN A 49 8.65 -11.05 23.44
C GLN A 49 7.94 -9.83 24.05
N THR A 50 6.64 -9.71 23.81
CA THR A 50 5.77 -8.69 24.43
C THR A 50 4.44 -9.31 24.84
N VAL A 51 3.68 -8.58 25.65
CA VAL A 51 2.27 -8.84 25.97
C VAL A 51 1.40 -7.66 25.54
N GLY A 52 0.10 -7.89 25.43
CA GLY A 52 -0.90 -6.89 25.13
C GLY A 52 -1.97 -7.40 24.17
N LEU A 53 -3.15 -6.78 24.24
CA LEU A 53 -4.30 -7.08 23.39
C LEU A 53 -4.47 -6.14 22.20
N ARG A 54 -3.61 -5.12 22.09
CA ARG A 54 -3.77 -4.06 21.10
C ARG A 54 -3.08 -4.44 19.79
N GLY A 55 -3.85 -4.47 18.71
CA GLY A 55 -3.35 -4.64 17.35
C GLY A 55 -4.34 -4.04 16.35
N GLN A 56 -3.85 -3.61 15.19
CA GLN A 56 -4.68 -3.04 14.13
C GLN A 56 -5.68 -4.07 13.57
N GLU A 57 -5.24 -5.32 13.48
CA GLU A 57 -6.09 -6.48 13.19
C GLU A 57 -5.95 -7.48 14.35
N ALA A 58 -7.01 -8.24 14.62
CA ALA A 58 -6.96 -9.26 15.65
C ALA A 58 -6.01 -10.39 15.22
N ALA A 59 -5.13 -10.82 16.11
CA ALA A 59 -4.26 -11.97 15.93
C ALA A 59 -4.49 -12.98 17.06
N PRO A 60 -4.37 -14.29 16.80
CA PRO A 60 -4.73 -15.33 17.76
C PRO A 60 -3.86 -15.34 19.02
N GLU A 61 -2.63 -14.83 18.94
CA GLU A 61 -1.67 -14.81 20.05
C GLU A 61 -1.74 -13.57 20.95
N LEU A 62 -2.57 -12.57 20.63
CA LEU A 62 -2.73 -11.37 21.46
C LEU A 62 -3.26 -11.76 22.85
N SER A 63 -2.47 -11.48 23.89
CA SER A 63 -2.75 -11.86 25.28
C SER A 63 -2.18 -10.83 26.25
N GLU A 64 -2.85 -10.57 27.37
CA GLU A 64 -2.31 -9.71 28.44
C GLU A 64 -1.22 -10.43 29.27
N ASP A 65 -1.26 -11.76 29.31
CA ASP A 65 -0.46 -12.56 30.25
C ASP A 65 0.55 -13.48 29.54
N VAL A 66 0.27 -13.89 28.31
CA VAL A 66 1.11 -14.83 27.55
C VAL A 66 2.02 -14.05 26.60
N PRO A 67 3.36 -14.09 26.79
CA PRO A 67 4.27 -13.38 25.90
C PRO A 67 4.30 -13.99 24.50
N TYR A 68 4.37 -13.13 23.49
CA TYR A 68 4.44 -13.51 22.07
C TYR A 68 5.51 -12.71 21.33
N ASN A 69 5.97 -13.22 20.19
CA ASN A 69 6.98 -12.54 19.37
C ASN A 69 6.35 -11.37 18.59
N PRO A 70 6.73 -10.10 18.86
CA PRO A 70 6.13 -8.93 18.21
C PRO A 70 6.43 -8.88 16.71
N TYR A 71 7.61 -9.34 16.27
CA TYR A 71 7.97 -9.33 14.85
C TYR A 71 7.12 -10.30 14.03
N LYS A 72 6.77 -11.47 14.58
CA LYS A 72 5.86 -12.43 13.93
C LYS A 72 4.42 -11.93 13.91
N LEU A 73 4.01 -11.19 14.95
CA LEU A 73 2.72 -10.52 15.00
C LEU A 73 2.62 -9.45 13.89
N ASP A 74 3.64 -8.61 13.70
CA ASP A 74 3.65 -7.57 12.66
C ASP A 74 3.48 -8.15 11.26
N VAL A 75 4.17 -9.26 10.96
CA VAL A 75 4.01 -9.97 9.68
C VAL A 75 2.56 -10.43 9.50
N TYR A 76 1.95 -11.01 10.53
CA TYR A 76 0.56 -11.45 10.47
C TYR A 76 -0.42 -10.29 10.24
N ILE A 77 -0.30 -9.21 11.03
CA ILE A 77 -1.15 -8.03 10.91
C ILE A 77 -1.04 -7.41 9.52
N LEU A 78 0.17 -7.30 8.95
CA LEU A 78 0.36 -6.81 7.58
C LEU A 78 -0.29 -7.73 6.54
N GLY A 79 -0.16 -9.05 6.69
CA GLY A 79 -0.82 -10.02 5.81
C GLY A 79 -2.35 -9.87 5.83
N MET A 80 -2.93 -9.76 7.02
CA MET A 80 -4.36 -9.52 7.21
C MET A 80 -4.81 -8.17 6.65
N ALA A 81 -4.00 -7.11 6.84
CA ALA A 81 -4.26 -5.81 6.23
C ALA A 81 -4.26 -5.88 4.70
N TYR A 82 -3.34 -6.61 4.07
CA TYR A 82 -3.36 -6.82 2.62
C TYR A 82 -4.62 -7.55 2.16
N GLN A 83 -5.05 -8.59 2.89
CA GLN A 83 -6.29 -9.30 2.60
C GLN A 83 -7.50 -8.35 2.61
N LYS A 84 -7.69 -7.62 3.70
CA LYS A 84 -8.84 -6.74 3.94
C LYS A 84 -8.88 -5.49 3.07
N PHE A 85 -7.73 -4.85 2.85
CA PHE A 85 -7.67 -3.56 2.16
C PHE A 85 -7.31 -3.66 0.69
N LEU A 86 -6.58 -4.70 0.26
CA LEU A 86 -6.25 -4.92 -1.15
C LEU A 86 -7.20 -5.95 -1.77
N VAL A 87 -7.24 -7.18 -1.27
CA VAL A 87 -7.91 -8.30 -1.96
C VAL A 87 -9.43 -8.20 -1.89
N GLU A 88 -10.01 -7.95 -0.72
CA GLU A 88 -11.47 -7.91 -0.55
C GLU A 88 -12.14 -6.69 -1.18
N ARG A 89 -11.35 -5.65 -1.50
CA ARG A 89 -11.85 -4.38 -2.03
C ARG A 89 -11.59 -4.20 -3.52
N ASN A 90 -10.67 -4.96 -4.11
CA ASN A 90 -10.21 -4.74 -5.48
C ASN A 90 -10.16 -6.04 -6.29
N LEU A 91 -10.33 -5.90 -7.59
CA LEU A 91 -10.11 -6.96 -8.59
C LEU A 91 -8.70 -6.86 -9.17
N GLY A 92 -8.17 -7.99 -9.65
CA GLY A 92 -6.88 -8.04 -10.35
C GLY A 92 -5.65 -7.95 -9.43
N VAL A 93 -5.85 -8.11 -8.12
CA VAL A 93 -4.78 -8.14 -7.10
C VAL A 93 -4.53 -9.54 -6.54
N ASP A 94 -5.04 -10.57 -7.21
CA ASP A 94 -4.93 -11.97 -6.78
C ASP A 94 -3.49 -12.47 -6.68
N PHE A 95 -2.55 -11.82 -7.40
CA PHE A 95 -1.12 -12.11 -7.32
C PHE A 95 -0.54 -11.95 -5.91
N VAL A 96 -1.19 -11.16 -5.04
CA VAL A 96 -0.75 -10.94 -3.65
C VAL A 96 -1.18 -12.09 -2.74
N LYS A 97 -2.19 -12.89 -3.12
CA LYS A 97 -2.72 -13.98 -2.27
C LYS A 97 -1.66 -14.98 -1.80
N PRO A 98 -0.72 -15.46 -2.64
CA PRO A 98 0.33 -16.36 -2.18
C PRO A 98 1.26 -15.73 -1.11
N LEU A 99 1.44 -14.41 -1.13
CA LEU A 99 2.18 -13.70 -0.09
C LEU A 99 1.37 -13.65 1.22
N ILE A 100 0.07 -13.34 1.13
CA ILE A 100 -0.82 -13.30 2.30
C ILE A 100 -0.83 -14.65 2.99
N THR A 101 -1.09 -15.73 2.26
CA THR A 101 -1.10 -17.10 2.80
C THR A 101 0.23 -17.46 3.47
N TYR A 102 1.36 -16.97 2.92
CA TYR A 102 2.67 -17.19 3.52
C TYR A 102 2.87 -16.40 4.81
N MET A 103 2.30 -15.19 4.92
CA MET A 103 2.44 -14.31 6.09
C MET A 103 1.44 -14.62 7.24
N THR A 104 0.32 -15.27 6.96
CA THR A 104 -0.78 -15.48 7.91
C THR A 104 -1.03 -16.91 8.42
N PRO A 105 -0.03 -17.81 8.57
CA PRO A 105 -0.23 -19.02 9.38
C PRO A 105 -0.76 -18.73 10.78
N GLU A 106 -1.64 -19.59 11.31
CA GLU A 106 -2.21 -19.43 12.65
C GLU A 106 -1.12 -19.48 13.73
N ALA A 107 -0.26 -20.49 13.68
CA ALA A 107 0.88 -20.62 14.59
C ALA A 107 1.94 -19.54 14.29
N PRO A 108 2.35 -18.73 15.27
CA PRO A 108 3.36 -17.66 15.07
C PRO A 108 4.71 -18.16 14.53
N GLU A 109 5.12 -19.37 14.92
CA GLU A 109 6.41 -19.97 14.54
C GLU A 109 6.49 -20.29 13.04
N ASP A 110 5.36 -20.65 12.43
CA ASP A 110 5.27 -21.00 11.01
C ASP A 110 5.31 -19.78 10.09
N ARG A 111 5.16 -18.58 10.66
CA ARG A 111 5.16 -17.33 9.89
C ARG A 111 6.60 -16.98 9.48
N PRO A 112 6.81 -16.34 8.33
CA PRO A 112 8.14 -15.88 7.93
C PRO A 112 8.60 -14.68 8.75
N SER A 113 9.89 -14.39 8.68
CA SER A 113 10.42 -13.07 9.01
C SER A 113 9.99 -12.02 7.97
N ALA A 114 10.06 -10.74 8.34
CA ALA A 114 9.80 -9.65 7.40
C ALA A 114 10.74 -9.68 6.19
N ALA A 115 12.00 -10.07 6.38
CA ALA A 115 12.98 -10.20 5.29
C ALA A 115 12.58 -11.30 4.30
N GLU A 116 12.18 -12.47 4.79
CA GLU A 116 11.69 -13.57 3.95
C GLU A 116 10.40 -13.20 3.22
N ALA A 117 9.48 -12.49 3.88
CA ALA A 117 8.27 -11.98 3.23
C ALA A 117 8.59 -10.99 2.10
N VAL A 118 9.61 -10.12 2.29
CA VAL A 118 10.08 -9.21 1.24
C VAL A 118 10.68 -9.97 0.05
N GLU A 119 11.50 -10.99 0.29
CA GLU A 119 12.05 -11.82 -0.80
C GLU A 119 10.96 -12.59 -1.54
N ARG A 120 9.97 -13.12 -0.81
CA ARG A 120 8.79 -13.74 -1.41
C ARG A 120 8.02 -12.74 -2.28
N PHE A 121 7.81 -11.52 -1.79
CA PHE A 121 7.17 -10.47 -2.56
C PHE A 121 7.96 -10.09 -3.82
N LYS A 122 9.29 -9.96 -3.74
CA LYS A 122 10.14 -9.68 -4.91
C LYS A 122 10.00 -10.77 -5.97
N SER A 123 9.95 -12.03 -5.54
CA SER A 123 9.77 -13.19 -6.43
C SER A 123 8.41 -13.19 -7.12
N ILE A 124 7.34 -12.85 -6.40
CA ILE A 124 6.01 -12.67 -6.99
C ILE A 124 6.04 -11.49 -7.98
N ARG A 125 6.61 -10.35 -7.58
CA ARG A 125 6.69 -9.14 -8.40
C ARG A 125 7.45 -9.39 -9.71
N SER A 126 8.51 -10.21 -9.71
CA SER A 126 9.28 -10.50 -10.93
C SER A 126 8.48 -11.25 -11.99
N THR A 127 7.36 -11.88 -11.63
CA THR A 127 6.45 -12.51 -12.61
C THR A 127 5.53 -11.49 -13.31
N MET A 128 5.52 -10.24 -12.86
CA MET A 128 4.63 -9.19 -13.35
C MET A 128 5.34 -8.21 -14.26
N THR A 129 4.62 -7.75 -15.27
CA THR A 129 5.08 -6.65 -16.14
C THR A 129 4.90 -5.30 -15.46
N GLU A 130 5.73 -4.31 -15.81
CA GLU A 130 5.53 -2.92 -15.40
C GLU A 130 4.14 -2.39 -15.79
N HIS A 131 3.60 -2.86 -16.92
CA HIS A 131 2.26 -2.52 -17.35
C HIS A 131 1.23 -2.98 -16.32
N GLN A 132 1.31 -4.21 -15.81
CA GLN A 132 0.41 -4.72 -14.75
C GLN A 132 0.58 -3.97 -13.44
N LEU A 133 1.83 -3.70 -13.01
CA LEU A 133 2.11 -2.97 -11.78
C LEU A 133 1.67 -1.50 -11.81
N SER A 134 1.57 -0.90 -12.98
CA SER A 134 1.12 0.49 -13.17
C SER A 134 -0.38 0.63 -13.45
N GLN A 135 -1.13 -0.47 -13.52
CA GLN A 135 -2.58 -0.42 -13.75
C GLN A 135 -3.31 0.24 -12.58
N ARG A 136 -4.46 0.82 -12.91
CA ARG A 136 -5.41 1.30 -11.90
C ARG A 136 -5.98 0.11 -11.13
N LEU A 137 -6.13 0.26 -9.82
CA LEU A 137 -6.91 -0.69 -9.03
C LEU A 137 -8.38 -0.62 -9.41
N TRP A 138 -8.97 -1.78 -9.69
CA TRP A 138 -10.39 -1.89 -10.00
C TRP A 138 -11.18 -2.18 -8.74
N PRO A 139 -12.10 -1.31 -8.29
CA PRO A 139 -12.91 -1.60 -7.13
C PRO A 139 -13.82 -2.80 -7.39
N LEU A 140 -13.97 -3.67 -6.39
CA LEU A 140 -14.81 -4.87 -6.47
C LEU A 140 -16.30 -4.52 -6.64
N LYS A 141 -16.75 -3.39 -6.06
CA LYS A 141 -18.14 -2.93 -6.14
C LYS A 141 -18.30 -1.83 -7.20
N ARG A 142 -19.36 -1.92 -8.02
CA ARG A 142 -19.92 -0.85 -8.88
C ARG A 142 -18.96 -0.17 -9.88
N GLU A 143 -18.41 -0.92 -10.82
CA GLU A 143 -17.97 -0.33 -12.10
C GLU A 143 -18.52 -1.15 -13.28
N TRP A 144 -19.39 -0.54 -14.09
CA TRP A 144 -19.83 -1.13 -15.36
C TRP A 144 -18.63 -1.35 -16.27
N MET A 145 -18.60 -2.44 -17.04
CA MET A 145 -17.47 -2.78 -17.92
C MET A 145 -17.09 -1.63 -18.86
N ALA A 146 -18.07 -0.98 -19.48
CA ALA A 146 -17.83 0.17 -20.35
C ALA A 146 -17.17 1.35 -19.59
N ALA A 147 -17.64 1.64 -18.38
CA ALA A 147 -17.05 2.67 -17.53
C ALA A 147 -15.60 2.32 -17.14
N ARG A 148 -15.30 1.03 -16.89
CA ARG A 148 -13.94 0.56 -16.62
C ARG A 148 -13.02 0.83 -17.81
N ILE A 149 -13.41 0.44 -19.02
CA ILE A 149 -12.63 0.65 -20.25
C ILE A 149 -12.32 2.14 -20.43
N VAL A 150 -13.34 3.01 -20.32
CA VAL A 150 -13.17 4.46 -20.45
C VAL A 150 -12.22 5.01 -19.39
N LYS A 151 -12.40 4.62 -18.11
CA LYS A 151 -11.53 5.05 -17.01
C LYS A 151 -10.09 4.58 -17.18
N ASP A 152 -9.89 3.38 -17.68
CA ASP A 152 -8.54 2.81 -17.87
C ASP A 152 -7.82 3.50 -19.03
N ALA A 153 -8.52 3.75 -20.15
CA ALA A 153 -7.99 4.53 -21.26
C ALA A 153 -7.65 5.97 -20.82
N TYR A 154 -8.54 6.62 -20.08
CA TYR A 154 -8.32 7.95 -19.54
C TYR A 154 -7.14 7.99 -18.56
N TYR A 155 -7.06 7.01 -17.64
CA TYR A 155 -5.93 6.86 -16.72
C TYR A 155 -4.60 6.73 -17.47
N ARG A 156 -4.52 5.88 -18.50
CA ARG A 156 -3.31 5.70 -19.33
C ARG A 156 -2.93 6.98 -20.08
N TYR A 157 -3.91 7.70 -20.61
CA TYR A 157 -3.68 9.00 -21.25
C TYR A 157 -3.09 10.01 -20.26
N CYS A 158 -3.70 10.15 -19.08
CA CYS A 158 -3.22 11.04 -18.01
C CYS A 158 -1.80 10.65 -17.55
N ASP A 159 -1.56 9.37 -17.28
CA ASP A 159 -0.27 8.84 -16.85
C ASP A 159 0.83 9.17 -17.85
N ARG A 160 0.60 8.91 -19.14
CA ARG A 160 1.53 9.24 -20.23
C ARG A 160 1.77 10.75 -20.38
N ARG A 161 0.74 11.58 -20.18
CA ARG A 161 0.88 13.04 -20.21
C ARG A 161 1.78 13.53 -19.08
N TRP A 162 1.69 12.92 -17.90
CA TRP A 162 2.49 13.29 -16.75
C TRP A 162 3.94 12.77 -16.83
N THR A 163 4.16 11.54 -17.29
CA THR A 163 5.52 11.00 -17.47
C THR A 163 6.34 11.79 -18.49
N LYS A 164 5.69 12.43 -19.47
CA LYS A 164 6.33 13.30 -20.47
C LYS A 164 6.67 14.70 -19.97
N LYS A 165 6.15 15.14 -18.82
CA LYS A 165 6.47 16.48 -18.30
C LYS A 165 7.89 16.49 -17.74
N PRO A 166 8.66 17.56 -17.95
CA PRO A 166 9.94 17.73 -17.27
C PRO A 166 9.69 17.74 -15.76
N LYS A 167 10.42 16.90 -15.02
CA LYS A 167 10.38 16.90 -13.56
C LYS A 167 11.10 18.17 -13.09
N LYS A 168 10.45 19.00 -12.28
CA LYS A 168 11.16 20.03 -11.52
C LYS A 168 12.05 19.30 -10.52
N GLU A 169 13.33 19.66 -10.47
CA GLU A 169 14.22 19.22 -9.41
C GLU A 169 13.61 19.66 -8.07
N LEU A 170 13.45 18.71 -7.16
CA LEU A 170 13.05 19.01 -5.81
C LEU A 170 14.30 19.54 -5.11
N GLU A 171 14.28 20.81 -4.72
CA GLU A 171 15.25 21.37 -3.75
C GLU A 171 15.36 20.40 -2.56
N PRO A 172 16.58 20.05 -2.12
CA PRO A 172 16.74 19.21 -0.94
C PRO A 172 16.05 19.88 0.26
N PHE A 173 15.36 19.08 1.06
CA PHE A 173 14.85 19.55 2.35
C PHE A 173 16.07 19.83 3.24
N ASN A 174 16.36 21.12 3.48
CA ASN A 174 17.32 21.57 4.49
C ASN A 174 16.79 21.29 5.90
#